data_AF-A0A9D9DVL9-F1
#
_entry.id   AF-A0A9D9DVL9-F1
#
_cell.length_a   1.000
_cell.length_b   1.000
_cell.length_c   1.000
_cell.angle_alpha   90.00
_cell.angle_beta   90.00
_cell.angle_gamma   90.00
#
_symmetry.space_group_name_H-M   'P 1'
#
loop_
_entity.id
_entity.type
_entity.pdbx_description
1 polymer ?
#
loop_
_entity_poly.entity_id
_entity_poly.type
_entity_poly.pdbx_seq_one_letter_code
_entity_poly.pdbx_strand_id
1 'polypeptide(L)'
;MAITINASELRQILDLTPADQNIMLIGKHGIGKSEILSRYYRSKGFPVITFFLGQMSDPGDLIGLPHKNPENDKTEFLPPYWFPTDGRPIVLFLDELNRARPEILQSIMDLTLNKSLAGKTLPEGSRIISAVNEGEEYQLTELDPALVSRFNLYRFRPSVPEWLLWASECRLDERVINFIQKEEKFLDDDSHPAENSLDRHPDRRSWKRVSDIIKNQTE
;
A
#
# COMPACT_ATOMS: atom_id res chain seq x y z
N MET A 1 -8.89 -15.10 10.14
CA MET A 1 -8.75 -15.85 8.86
C MET A 1 -8.81 -14.83 7.74
N ALA A 2 -7.77 -14.70 6.92
CA ALA A 2 -7.77 -13.73 5.82
C ALA A 2 -8.61 -14.24 4.65
N ILE A 3 -9.53 -13.40 4.15
CA ILE A 3 -10.37 -13.72 2.99
C ILE A 3 -9.60 -13.33 1.73
N THR A 4 -9.63 -14.16 0.68
CA THR A 4 -9.02 -13.81 -0.61
C THR A 4 -10.00 -12.96 -1.41
N ILE A 5 -9.52 -11.85 -1.96
CA ILE A 5 -10.32 -10.87 -2.69
C ILE A 5 -9.64 -10.42 -3.97
N ASN A 6 -10.43 -10.05 -4.97
CA ASN A 6 -10.00 -9.47 -6.23
C ASN A 6 -10.10 -7.92 -6.24
N ALA A 7 -9.87 -7.28 -7.38
CA ALA A 7 -9.89 -5.81 -7.48
C ALA A 7 -11.28 -5.20 -7.33
N SER A 8 -12.32 -5.87 -7.83
CA SER A 8 -13.72 -5.46 -7.68
C SER A 8 -14.17 -5.58 -6.22
N GLU A 9 -13.90 -6.71 -5.58
CA GLU A 9 -14.23 -6.99 -4.18
C GLU A 9 -13.48 -6.03 -3.24
N LEU A 10 -12.22 -5.70 -3.55
CA LEU A 10 -11.48 -4.68 -2.81
C LEU A 10 -12.24 -3.34 -2.82
N ARG A 11 -12.76 -2.89 -3.97
CA ARG A 11 -13.53 -1.62 -4.01
C ARG A 11 -14.78 -1.69 -3.13
N GLN A 12 -15.50 -2.81 -3.17
CA GLN A 12 -16.68 -3.02 -2.33
C GLN A 12 -16.32 -3.01 -0.84
N ILE A 13 -15.21 -3.64 -0.46
CA ILE A 13 -14.72 -3.61 0.92
C ILE A 13 -14.36 -2.18 1.33
N LEU A 14 -13.68 -1.41 0.48
CA LEU A 14 -13.37 -0.01 0.78
C LEU A 14 -14.63 0.85 0.96
N ASP A 15 -15.73 0.54 0.26
CA ASP A 15 -17.03 1.19 0.45
C ASP A 15 -17.71 0.80 1.77
N LEU A 16 -17.68 -0.49 2.10
CA LEU A 16 -18.42 -1.06 3.23
C LEU A 16 -17.69 -0.90 4.56
N THR A 17 -16.37 -0.85 4.57
CA THR A 17 -15.58 -0.77 5.80
C THR A 17 -15.67 0.65 6.39
N PRO A 18 -16.12 0.79 7.65
CA PRO A 18 -16.11 2.05 8.38
C PRO A 18 -14.69 2.63 8.52
N ALA A 19 -14.56 3.96 8.67
CA ALA A 19 -13.24 4.60 8.67
C ALA A 19 -12.38 4.29 9.91
N ASP A 20 -13.00 3.98 11.04
CA ASP A 20 -12.34 3.54 12.27
C ASP A 20 -11.68 2.16 12.10
N GLN A 21 -12.20 1.32 11.22
CA GLN A 21 -11.69 -0.02 10.95
C GLN A 21 -10.47 0.01 10.02
N ASN A 22 -9.35 -0.57 10.46
CA ASN A 22 -8.15 -0.66 9.64
C ASN A 22 -8.22 -1.86 8.68
N ILE A 23 -7.59 -1.73 7.51
CA ILE A 23 -7.51 -2.78 6.49
C ILE A 23 -6.06 -3.19 6.29
N MET A 24 -5.78 -4.49 6.22
CA MET A 24 -4.46 -5.02 5.84
C MET A 24 -4.59 -5.87 4.57
N LEU A 25 -3.85 -5.49 3.53
CA LEU A 25 -3.79 -6.19 2.26
C LEU A 25 -2.54 -7.08 2.19
N ILE A 26 -2.75 -8.38 2.08
CA ILE A 26 -1.68 -9.38 1.91
C ILE A 26 -1.55 -9.70 0.42
N GLY A 27 -0.35 -9.62 -0.15
CA GLY A 27 -0.12 -10.15 -1.50
C GLY A 27 1.25 -9.79 -2.04
N LYS A 28 1.62 -10.32 -3.20
CA LYS A 28 2.91 -10.02 -3.85
C LYS A 28 3.09 -8.52 -4.13
N HIS A 29 4.33 -8.08 -4.27
CA HIS A 29 4.63 -6.72 -4.72
C HIS A 29 4.21 -6.56 -6.19
N GLY A 30 3.93 -5.33 -6.62
CA GLY A 30 3.69 -5.06 -8.05
C GLY A 30 2.33 -5.49 -8.59
N ILE A 31 1.44 -6.07 -7.78
CA ILE A 31 0.08 -6.46 -8.20
C ILE A 31 -0.93 -5.29 -8.26
N GLY A 32 -0.49 -4.05 -8.00
CA GLY A 32 -1.30 -2.84 -8.19
C GLY A 32 -2.07 -2.32 -6.96
N LYS A 33 -1.76 -2.80 -5.74
CA LYS A 33 -2.40 -2.34 -4.48
C LYS A 33 -2.39 -0.81 -4.34
N SER A 34 -1.21 -0.21 -4.37
CA SER A 34 -1.00 1.24 -4.16
C SER A 34 -1.72 2.07 -5.24
N GLU A 35 -1.72 1.60 -6.49
CA GLU A 35 -2.40 2.25 -7.62
C GLU A 35 -3.93 2.22 -7.46
N ILE A 36 -4.49 1.05 -7.12
CA ILE A 36 -5.94 0.88 -6.93
C ILE A 36 -6.44 1.76 -5.79
N LEU A 37 -5.75 1.74 -4.64
CA LEU A 37 -6.09 2.56 -3.48
C LEU A 37 -6.01 4.05 -3.83
N SER A 38 -4.91 4.48 -4.46
CA SER A 38 -4.72 5.88 -4.86
C SER A 38 -5.82 6.35 -5.79
N ARG A 39 -6.14 5.58 -6.84
CA ARG A 39 -7.18 5.93 -7.82
C ARG A 39 -8.56 5.98 -7.18
N TYR A 40 -8.89 5.00 -6.35
CA TYR A 40 -10.18 4.88 -5.69
C TYR A 40 -10.44 6.03 -4.70
N TYR A 41 -9.47 6.40 -3.87
CA TYR A 41 -9.67 7.45 -2.88
C TYR A 41 -9.54 8.86 -3.47
N ARG A 42 -8.67 9.06 -4.47
CA ARG A 42 -8.61 10.33 -5.21
C ARG A 42 -9.91 10.63 -5.94
N SER A 43 -10.58 9.63 -6.53
CA SER A 43 -11.89 9.86 -7.16
C SER A 43 -12.99 10.25 -6.17
N LYS A 44 -12.80 9.96 -4.88
CA LYS A 44 -13.67 10.37 -3.78
C LYS A 44 -13.22 11.65 -3.07
N GLY A 45 -12.16 12.31 -3.55
CA GLY A 45 -11.64 13.55 -2.98
C GLY A 45 -10.80 13.39 -1.71
N PHE A 46 -10.39 12.16 -1.35
CA PHE A 46 -9.51 11.92 -0.20
C PHE A 46 -8.04 11.98 -0.62
N PRO A 47 -7.21 12.79 0.05
CA PRO A 47 -5.76 12.71 -0.09
C PRO A 47 -5.25 11.33 0.36
N VAL A 48 -4.39 10.73 -0.46
CA VAL A 48 -3.72 9.46 -0.11
C VAL A 48 -2.26 9.73 0.18
N ILE A 49 -1.85 9.46 1.40
CA ILE A 49 -0.48 9.62 1.91
C ILE A 49 0.12 8.23 2.01
N THR A 50 1.18 7.98 1.26
CA THR A 50 1.80 6.65 1.19
C THR A 50 3.16 6.66 1.88
N PHE A 51 3.36 5.70 2.78
CA PHE A 51 4.65 5.40 3.41
C PHE A 51 5.13 4.02 2.99
N PHE A 52 6.38 3.94 2.51
CA PHE A 52 7.08 2.68 2.28
C PHE A 52 7.90 2.35 3.53
N LEU A 53 7.31 1.60 4.45
CA LEU A 53 7.83 1.49 5.83
C LEU A 53 9.21 0.81 5.91
N GLY A 54 9.53 -0.10 4.98
CA GLY A 54 10.86 -0.70 4.89
C GLY A 54 11.97 0.26 4.45
N GLN A 55 11.63 1.42 3.89
CA GLN A 55 12.59 2.45 3.45
C GLN A 55 12.74 3.59 4.46
N MET A 56 11.89 3.63 5.48
CA MET A 56 11.92 4.69 6.48
C MET A 56 13.12 4.50 7.42
N SER A 57 13.84 5.61 7.64
CA SER A 57 15.04 5.59 8.47
C SER A 57 14.75 5.91 9.93
N ASP A 58 13.80 6.81 10.19
CA ASP A 58 13.50 7.33 11.52
C ASP A 58 11.99 7.33 11.81
N PRO A 59 11.53 6.84 12.98
CA PRO A 59 10.14 6.99 13.43
C PRO A 59 9.62 8.44 13.42
N GLY A 60 10.50 9.43 13.58
CA GLY A 60 10.20 10.86 13.52
C GLY A 60 9.63 11.31 12.17
N ASP A 61 9.89 10.60 11.07
CA ASP A 61 9.25 10.86 9.78
C ASP A 61 7.74 10.62 9.83
N LEU A 62 7.30 9.70 10.70
CA LEU A 62 5.90 9.41 10.96
C LEU A 62 5.36 10.24 12.12
N ILE A 63 6.08 10.30 13.24
CA ILE A 63 5.57 10.90 14.49
C ILE A 63 5.67 12.43 14.48
N GLY A 64 6.67 12.98 13.78
CA GLY A 64 7.10 14.36 13.91
C GLY A 64 8.34 14.52 14.80
N LEU A 65 8.78 15.77 14.97
CA LEU A 65 10.00 16.09 15.70
C LEU A 65 9.71 16.77 17.04
N PRO A 66 10.46 16.45 18.11
CA PRO A 66 10.31 17.10 19.40
C PRO A 66 10.72 18.57 19.32
N HIS A 67 9.92 19.42 19.96
CA HIS A 67 10.14 20.84 20.10
C HIS A 67 9.81 21.27 21.53
N LYS A 68 10.61 22.17 22.08
CA LYS A 68 10.37 22.70 23.42
C LYS A 68 9.34 23.81 23.34
N ASN A 69 8.18 23.64 23.97
CA ASN A 69 7.18 24.70 24.07
C ASN A 69 7.67 25.80 25.04
N PRO A 70 7.85 27.05 24.57
CA PRO A 70 8.38 28.14 25.39
C PRO A 70 7.41 28.63 26.49
N GLU A 71 6.10 28.36 26.37
CA GLU A 71 5.08 28.84 27.31
C GLU A 71 4.97 27.96 28.55
N ASN A 72 5.18 26.64 28.41
CA ASN A 72 4.93 25.67 29.48
C ASN A 72 6.17 24.82 29.87
N ASP A 73 7.31 25.04 29.22
CA ASP A 73 8.59 24.34 29.46
C ASP A 73 8.52 22.81 29.25
N LYS A 74 7.57 22.33 28.43
CA LYS A 74 7.39 20.90 28.09
C LYS A 74 7.87 20.57 26.67
N THR A 75 8.15 19.29 26.45
CA THR A 75 8.38 18.73 25.11
C THR A 75 7.06 18.47 24.42
N GLU A 76 6.87 19.04 23.25
CA GLU A 76 5.74 18.82 22.35
C GLU A 76 6.26 18.35 20.99
N PHE A 77 5.46 17.58 20.24
CA PHE A 77 5.86 17.12 18.90
C PHE A 77 5.26 18.02 17.83
N LEU A 78 6.10 18.57 16.97
CA LEU A 78 5.63 19.28 15.77
C LEU A 78 5.04 18.26 14.78
N PRO A 79 3.87 18.53 14.17
CA PRO A 79 3.33 17.60 13.19
C PRO A 79 4.30 17.45 12.02
N PRO A 80 4.47 16.24 11.48
CA PRO A 80 5.26 16.04 10.27
C PRO A 80 4.55 16.66 9.05
N TYR A 81 5.30 16.83 7.95
CA TYR A 81 4.83 17.53 6.73
C TYR A 81 3.53 16.96 6.13
N TRP A 82 3.25 15.69 6.38
CA TRP A 82 2.10 14.98 5.84
C TRP A 82 0.84 15.12 6.69
N PHE A 83 0.98 15.50 7.97
CA PHE A 83 -0.13 15.48 8.91
C PHE A 83 -1.18 16.54 8.52
N PRO A 84 -2.47 16.16 8.39
CA PRO A 84 -3.50 17.08 7.92
C PRO A 84 -3.89 18.07 9.04
N THR A 85 -3.48 19.33 8.88
CA THR A 85 -3.79 20.41 9.84
C THR A 85 -5.04 21.20 9.49
N ASP A 86 -5.62 20.98 8.30
CA ASP A 86 -6.85 21.61 7.83
C ASP A 86 -8.12 20.87 8.28
N GLY A 87 -7.97 19.81 9.09
CA GLY A 87 -9.06 18.99 9.61
C GLY A 87 -9.70 18.07 8.56
N ARG A 88 -9.15 17.97 7.34
CA ARG A 88 -9.71 17.09 6.30
C ARG A 88 -9.25 15.65 6.51
N PRO A 89 -10.14 14.67 6.36
CA PRO A 89 -9.78 13.27 6.47
C PRO A 89 -8.82 12.85 5.35
N ILE A 90 -7.89 11.97 5.70
CA ILE A 90 -6.89 11.42 4.78
C ILE A 90 -6.96 9.90 4.75
N VAL A 91 -6.31 9.32 3.75
CA VAL A 91 -6.01 7.89 3.71
C VAL A 91 -4.52 7.71 3.88
N LEU A 92 -4.14 7.09 5.00
CA LEU A 92 -2.78 6.69 5.26
C LEU A 92 -2.56 5.28 4.75
N PHE A 93 -1.77 5.15 3.68
CA PHE A 93 -1.38 3.88 3.10
C PHE A 93 0.03 3.49 3.56
N LEU A 94 0.12 2.41 4.33
CA LEU A 94 1.34 1.88 4.95
C LEU A 94 1.81 0.66 4.16
N ASP A 95 2.65 0.87 3.14
CA ASP A 95 3.13 -0.18 2.26
C ASP A 95 4.36 -0.89 2.87
N GLU A 96 4.51 -2.17 2.54
CA GLU A 96 5.58 -3.05 3.02
C GLU A 96 5.75 -3.08 4.55
N LEU A 97 4.63 -3.16 5.29
CA LEU A 97 4.62 -3.13 6.76
C LEU A 97 5.53 -4.20 7.38
N ASN A 98 5.57 -5.41 6.81
CA ASN A 98 6.43 -6.50 7.28
C ASN A 98 7.91 -6.38 6.85
N ARG A 99 8.33 -5.24 6.29
CA ARG A 99 9.74 -4.89 6.09
C ARG A 99 10.17 -3.73 7.00
N ALA A 100 9.24 -3.17 7.78
CA ALA A 100 9.52 -2.07 8.67
C ALA A 100 10.40 -2.53 9.84
N ARG A 101 11.27 -1.63 10.32
CA ARG A 101 12.04 -1.88 11.54
C ARG A 101 11.13 -1.89 12.77
N PRO A 102 11.49 -2.60 13.86
CA PRO A 102 10.67 -2.71 15.06
C PRO A 102 10.22 -1.35 15.63
N GLU A 103 11.06 -0.31 15.60
CA GLU A 103 10.76 1.03 16.11
C GLU A 103 9.66 1.73 15.29
N ILE A 104 9.65 1.50 13.98
CA ILE A 104 8.58 1.98 13.10
C ILE A 104 7.28 1.23 13.41
N LEU A 105 7.34 -0.10 13.58
CA LEU A 105 6.17 -0.92 13.93
C LEU A 105 5.52 -0.49 15.24
N GLN A 106 6.31 -0.13 16.27
CA GLN A 106 5.78 0.41 17.53
C GLN A 106 4.99 1.71 17.32
N SER A 107 5.44 2.57 16.41
CA SER A 107 4.73 3.79 16.06
C SER A 107 3.41 3.49 15.34
N ILE A 108 3.39 2.46 14.48
CA ILE A 108 2.16 1.99 13.81
C ILE A 108 1.19 1.35 14.82
N MET A 109 1.67 0.69 15.86
CA MET A 109 0.83 0.10 16.91
C MET A 109 -0.04 1.17 17.60
N ASP A 110 0.56 2.29 17.96
CA ASP A 110 -0.16 3.42 18.57
C ASP A 110 -1.14 4.05 17.57
N LEU A 111 -0.67 4.31 16.35
CA LEU A 111 -1.47 4.92 15.29
C LEU A 111 -2.70 4.10 14.91
N THR A 112 -2.57 2.78 14.82
CA THR A 112 -3.67 1.88 14.45
C THR A 112 -4.67 1.68 15.58
N LEU A 113 -4.24 1.85 16.84
CA LEU A 113 -5.09 1.75 18.02
C LEU A 113 -5.86 3.05 18.29
N ASN A 114 -5.13 4.16 18.37
CA ASN A 114 -5.63 5.43 18.88
C ASN A 114 -5.94 6.44 17.77
N LYS A 115 -5.61 6.11 16.51
CA LYS A 115 -5.67 7.05 15.37
C LYS A 115 -4.91 8.35 15.66
N SER A 116 -3.87 8.26 16.48
CA SER A 116 -3.08 9.41 16.91
C SER A 116 -1.59 9.13 16.80
N LEU A 117 -0.81 10.21 16.64
CA LEU A 117 0.65 10.18 16.72
C LEU A 117 1.10 11.30 17.65
N ALA A 118 1.91 10.96 18.65
CA ALA A 118 2.41 11.91 19.65
C ALA A 118 1.34 12.88 20.20
N GLY A 119 0.16 12.34 20.55
CA GLY A 119 -0.94 13.10 21.12
C GLY A 119 -1.79 13.90 20.11
N LYS A 120 -1.52 13.78 18.80
CA LYS A 120 -2.32 14.41 17.74
C LYS A 120 -3.17 13.37 17.02
N THR A 121 -4.49 13.51 17.14
CA THR A 121 -5.46 12.61 16.50
C THR A 121 -5.65 12.98 15.03
N LEU A 122 -5.69 11.97 14.17
CA LEU A 122 -6.08 12.13 12.78
C LEU A 122 -7.52 12.66 12.70
N PRO A 123 -7.85 13.50 11.70
CA PRO A 123 -9.21 13.98 11.52
C PRO A 123 -10.22 12.84 11.40
N GLU A 124 -11.42 13.05 11.93
CA GLU A 124 -12.51 12.08 11.85
C GLU A 124 -12.78 11.67 10.39
N GLY A 125 -12.96 10.37 10.16
CA GLY A 125 -13.11 9.81 8.81
C GLY A 125 -11.78 9.46 8.13
N SER A 126 -10.63 9.76 8.75
CA SER A 126 -9.34 9.30 8.25
C SER A 126 -9.21 7.78 8.32
N ARG A 127 -8.56 7.18 7.33
CA ARG A 127 -8.45 5.73 7.15
C ARG A 127 -6.99 5.29 7.18
N ILE A 128 -6.75 4.12 7.76
CA ILE A 128 -5.43 3.48 7.75
C ILE A 128 -5.56 2.16 7.00
N ILE A 129 -4.75 2.02 5.95
CA ILE A 129 -4.68 0.82 5.14
C ILE A 129 -3.22 0.40 5.10
N SER A 130 -2.93 -0.85 5.42
CA SER A 130 -1.57 -1.41 5.31
C SER A 130 -1.49 -2.44 4.20
N ALA A 131 -0.29 -2.65 3.68
CA ALA A 131 0.03 -3.77 2.82
C ALA A 131 1.23 -4.54 3.35
N VAL A 132 1.16 -5.86 3.26
CA VAL A 132 2.24 -6.77 3.58
C VAL A 132 2.57 -7.61 2.35
N ASN A 133 3.86 -7.81 2.12
CA ASN A 133 4.33 -8.63 1.02
C ASN A 133 4.31 -10.11 1.43
N GLU A 134 3.84 -10.97 0.54
CA GLU A 134 3.94 -12.43 0.68
C GLU A 134 5.09 -12.96 -0.19
N GLY A 135 5.94 -13.84 0.34
CA GLY A 135 7.05 -14.48 -0.40
C GLY A 135 8.33 -14.65 0.43
N GLU A 136 9.17 -15.61 0.05
CA GLU A 136 10.40 -16.00 0.77
C GLU A 136 11.64 -15.16 0.37
N GLU A 137 11.56 -14.40 -0.72
CA GLU A 137 12.74 -13.74 -1.32
C GLU A 137 13.26 -12.51 -0.56
N TYR A 138 12.58 -12.07 0.49
CA TYR A 138 12.94 -10.86 1.24
C TYR A 138 13.04 -11.17 2.73
N GLN A 139 13.92 -10.46 3.44
CA GLN A 139 13.91 -10.45 4.90
C GLN A 139 12.59 -9.83 5.39
N LEU A 140 11.61 -10.68 5.66
CA LEU A 140 10.33 -10.28 6.22
C LEU A 140 10.43 -10.38 7.75
N THR A 141 10.01 -9.32 8.43
CA THR A 141 9.82 -9.30 9.87
C THR A 141 8.48 -9.96 10.20
N GLU A 142 8.48 -10.88 11.14
CA GLU A 142 7.23 -11.40 11.71
C GLU A 142 6.49 -10.28 12.43
N LEU A 143 5.24 -10.06 12.06
CA LEU A 143 4.41 -9.05 12.70
C LEU A 143 3.83 -9.59 14.01
N ASP A 144 3.91 -8.76 15.05
CA ASP A 144 3.28 -9.05 16.35
C ASP A 144 1.78 -9.35 16.17
N PRO A 145 1.25 -10.47 16.71
CA PRO A 145 -0.18 -10.78 16.68
C PRO A 145 -1.09 -9.65 17.17
N ALA A 146 -0.63 -8.84 18.13
CA ALA A 146 -1.34 -7.66 18.60
C ALA A 146 -1.43 -6.57 17.53
N LEU A 147 -0.40 -6.37 16.71
CA LEU A 147 -0.48 -5.45 15.57
C LEU A 147 -1.51 -5.97 14.56
N VAL A 148 -1.39 -7.25 14.21
CA VAL A 148 -2.25 -7.90 13.22
C VAL A 148 -3.72 -7.85 13.65
N SER A 149 -4.03 -8.03 14.94
CA SER A 149 -5.40 -8.00 15.45
C SER A 149 -6.11 -6.64 15.34
N ARG A 150 -5.36 -5.55 15.07
CA ARG A 150 -5.92 -4.22 14.81
C ARG A 150 -6.41 -4.02 13.37
N PHE A 151 -6.28 -5.03 12.52
CA PHE A 151 -6.64 -4.95 11.10
C PHE A 151 -7.66 -6.00 10.68
N ASN A 152 -8.44 -5.65 9.67
CA ASN A 152 -9.22 -6.60 8.86
C ASN A 152 -8.33 -7.10 7.72
N LEU A 153 -8.05 -8.40 7.69
CA LEU A 153 -7.06 -9.01 6.78
C LEU A 153 -7.72 -9.51 5.49
N TYR A 154 -7.17 -9.07 4.36
CA TYR A 154 -7.59 -9.53 3.04
C TYR A 154 -6.40 -9.91 2.18
N ARG A 155 -6.42 -11.10 1.61
CA ARG A 155 -5.43 -11.52 0.63
C ARG A 155 -5.85 -10.99 -0.75
N PHE A 156 -5.11 -10.01 -1.25
CA PHE A 156 -5.41 -9.37 -2.51
C PHE A 156 -4.79 -10.15 -3.68
N ARG A 157 -5.64 -10.70 -4.54
CA ARG A 157 -5.28 -11.43 -5.75
C ARG A 157 -6.13 -10.96 -6.92
N PRO A 158 -5.71 -9.88 -7.61
CA PRO A 158 -6.43 -9.41 -8.79
C PRO A 158 -6.35 -10.45 -9.90
N SER A 159 -7.43 -10.61 -10.65
CA SER A 159 -7.52 -11.57 -11.74
C SER A 159 -6.87 -11.03 -13.04
N VAL A 160 -6.67 -11.90 -14.02
CA VAL A 160 -6.18 -11.51 -15.36
C VAL A 160 -7.22 -10.64 -16.08
N PRO A 161 -8.52 -10.98 -16.11
CA PRO A 161 -9.54 -10.10 -16.71
C PRO A 161 -9.58 -8.69 -16.13
N GLU A 162 -9.42 -8.55 -14.80
CA GLU A 162 -9.36 -7.23 -14.16
C GLU A 162 -8.10 -6.45 -14.55
N TRP A 163 -6.97 -7.14 -14.75
CA TRP A 163 -5.76 -6.50 -15.26
C TRP A 163 -5.95 -6.03 -16.70
N LEU A 164 -6.55 -6.84 -17.57
CA LEU A 164 -6.82 -6.47 -18.95
C LEU A 164 -7.76 -5.26 -19.04
N LEU A 165 -8.78 -5.20 -18.19
CA LEU A 165 -9.66 -4.04 -18.05
C LEU A 165 -8.86 -2.80 -17.63
N TRP A 166 -8.06 -2.91 -16.58
CA TRP A 166 -7.19 -1.82 -16.11
C TRP A 166 -6.18 -1.38 -17.18
N ALA A 167 -5.57 -2.33 -17.89
CA ALA A 167 -4.58 -2.06 -18.93
C ALA A 167 -5.21 -1.27 -20.08
N SER A 168 -6.45 -1.61 -20.44
CA SER A 168 -7.24 -0.89 -21.43
C SER A 168 -7.60 0.53 -20.95
N GLU A 169 -8.05 0.68 -19.70
CA GLU A 169 -8.34 2.00 -19.10
C GLU A 169 -7.11 2.91 -19.06
N CYS A 170 -5.94 2.35 -18.74
CA CYS A 170 -4.65 3.04 -18.77
C CYS A 170 -4.05 3.17 -20.18
N ARG A 171 -4.78 2.71 -21.20
CA ARG A 171 -4.39 2.74 -22.62
C ARG A 171 -3.03 2.08 -22.88
N LEU A 172 -2.67 0.98 -22.21
CA LEU A 172 -1.44 0.23 -22.52
C LEU A 172 -1.42 -0.19 -24.01
N ASP A 173 -0.23 -0.46 -24.55
CA ASP A 173 -0.06 -0.85 -25.95
C ASP A 173 -0.89 -2.12 -26.27
N GLU A 174 -1.64 -2.08 -27.37
CA GLU A 174 -2.55 -3.16 -27.77
C GLU A 174 -1.82 -4.49 -27.98
N ARG A 175 -0.55 -4.48 -28.40
CA ARG A 175 0.23 -5.71 -28.57
C ARG A 175 0.44 -6.42 -27.23
N VAL A 176 0.67 -5.66 -26.15
CA VAL A 176 0.82 -6.20 -24.79
C VAL A 176 -0.51 -6.74 -24.27
N ILE A 177 -1.59 -5.98 -24.44
CA ILE A 177 -2.94 -6.40 -24.01
C ILE A 177 -3.36 -7.68 -24.74
N ASN A 178 -3.21 -7.72 -26.07
CA ASN A 178 -3.56 -8.88 -26.90
C ASN A 178 -2.70 -10.11 -26.59
N PHE A 179 -1.42 -9.91 -26.24
CA PHE A 179 -0.55 -11.01 -25.84
C PHE A 179 -1.02 -11.65 -24.53
N ILE A 180 -1.24 -10.84 -23.49
CA ILE A 180 -1.69 -11.36 -22.18
C ILE A 180 -3.09 -11.95 -22.27
N GLN A 181 -3.98 -11.40 -23.09
CA GLN A 181 -5.31 -11.98 -23.30
C GLN A 181 -5.24 -13.39 -23.91
N LYS A 182 -4.25 -13.67 -24.77
CA LYS A 182 -4.05 -14.99 -25.38
C LYS A 182 -3.30 -15.95 -24.48
N GLU A 183 -2.30 -15.45 -23.76
CA GLU A 183 -1.40 -16.25 -22.92
C GLU A 183 -1.42 -15.75 -21.47
N GLU A 184 -2.57 -15.87 -20.82
CA GLU A 184 -2.84 -15.33 -19.48
C GLU A 184 -1.80 -15.73 -18.42
N LYS A 185 -1.22 -16.93 -18.57
CA LYS A 185 -0.17 -17.47 -17.69
C LYS A 185 1.05 -16.56 -17.55
N PHE A 186 1.38 -15.76 -18.59
CA PHE A 186 2.57 -14.91 -18.58
C PHE A 186 2.39 -13.61 -17.78
N LEU A 187 1.19 -13.32 -17.27
CA LEU A 187 0.96 -12.10 -16.50
C LEU A 187 1.72 -12.11 -15.16
N ASP A 188 1.70 -13.25 -14.48
CA ASP A 188 2.24 -13.48 -13.15
C ASP A 188 2.94 -14.87 -13.10
N ASP A 189 3.74 -15.19 -14.14
CA ASP A 189 4.35 -16.52 -14.32
C ASP A 189 5.47 -16.83 -13.30
N ASP A 190 5.14 -17.69 -12.34
CA ASP A 190 6.06 -18.18 -11.32
C ASP A 190 6.61 -19.59 -11.62
N SER A 191 6.38 -20.14 -12.83
CA SER A 191 6.68 -21.54 -13.13
C SER A 191 8.16 -21.90 -13.20
N HIS A 192 9.03 -20.90 -13.35
CA HIS A 192 10.49 -21.08 -13.46
C HIS A 192 11.19 -20.51 -12.24
N PRO A 193 11.64 -21.33 -11.27
CA PRO A 193 12.30 -20.81 -10.07
C PRO A 193 13.50 -19.93 -10.47
N ALA A 194 13.59 -18.74 -9.87
CA ALA A 194 14.74 -17.86 -10.05
C ALA A 194 16.04 -18.61 -9.73
N GLU A 195 16.95 -18.73 -10.70
CA GLU A 195 18.23 -19.42 -10.49
C GLU A 195 19.18 -18.55 -9.68
N ASN A 196 19.04 -17.22 -9.78
CA ASN A 196 19.78 -16.22 -9.00
C ASN A 196 18.86 -15.09 -8.50
N SER A 197 19.33 -14.32 -7.51
CA SER A 197 18.59 -13.18 -6.91
C SER A 197 18.30 -12.00 -7.86
N LEU A 198 18.84 -12.04 -9.08
CA LEU A 198 18.59 -11.06 -10.14
C LEU A 198 17.58 -11.56 -11.18
N ASP A 199 17.24 -12.85 -11.17
CA ASP A 199 16.23 -13.40 -12.06
C ASP A 199 14.86 -12.93 -11.61
N ARG A 200 14.14 -12.29 -12.53
CA ARG A 200 12.88 -11.63 -12.24
C ARG A 200 11.77 -12.27 -13.03
N HIS A 201 10.79 -12.80 -12.31
CA HIS A 201 9.54 -13.26 -12.89
C HIS A 201 8.78 -12.11 -13.56
N PRO A 202 8.05 -12.38 -14.65
CA PRO A 202 7.14 -11.39 -15.22
C PRO A 202 6.11 -11.01 -14.16
N ASP A 203 5.90 -9.71 -14.01
CA ASP A 203 4.87 -9.15 -13.15
C ASP A 203 4.09 -8.06 -13.89
N ARG A 204 2.90 -7.76 -13.39
CA ARG A 204 2.01 -6.70 -13.92
C ARG A 204 2.72 -5.36 -14.11
N ARG A 205 3.68 -5.01 -13.24
CA ARG A 205 4.48 -3.79 -13.33
C ARG A 205 5.44 -3.83 -14.53
N SER A 206 6.05 -4.98 -14.80
CA SER A 206 6.99 -5.18 -15.90
C SER A 206 6.27 -5.15 -17.24
N TRP A 207 5.07 -5.72 -17.33
CA TRP A 207 4.22 -5.59 -18.52
C TRP A 207 3.82 -4.15 -18.84
N LYS A 208 3.54 -3.33 -17.81
CA LYS A 208 3.35 -1.88 -17.99
C LYS A 208 4.59 -1.23 -18.61
N ARG A 209 5.79 -1.53 -18.08
CA ARG A 209 7.06 -0.99 -18.62
C ARG A 209 7.29 -1.41 -20.07
N VAL A 210 7.00 -2.66 -20.43
CA VAL A 210 7.08 -3.15 -21.82
C VAL A 210 6.17 -2.33 -22.73
N SER A 211 4.92 -2.11 -22.32
CA SER A 211 3.99 -1.24 -23.05
C SER A 211 4.56 0.18 -23.25
N ASP A 212 5.12 0.78 -22.20
CA ASP A 212 5.68 2.14 -22.27
C ASP A 212 6.88 2.23 -23.25
N ILE A 213 7.78 1.24 -23.21
CA ILE A 213 8.91 1.15 -24.15
C ILE A 213 8.45 1.03 -25.60
N ILE A 214 7.48 0.14 -25.84
CA ILE A 214 6.97 -0.14 -27.18
C ILE A 214 6.33 1.10 -27.81
N LYS A 215 5.55 1.86 -27.02
CA LYS A 215 4.95 3.11 -27.48
C LYS A 215 6.00 4.15 -27.88
N ASN A 216 7.03 4.31 -27.06
CA ASN A 216 8.09 5.30 -27.30
C ASN A 216 8.97 4.98 -28.52
N GLN A 217 8.90 3.76 -29.07
CA GLN A 217 9.59 3.40 -30.33
C GLN A 217 8.74 3.68 -31.58
N THR A 218 7.47 4.06 -31.41
CA THR A 218 6.52 4.28 -32.51
C THR A 218 6.23 5.77 -32.74
N GLU A 219 6.92 6.66 -32.02
CA GLU A 219 7.02 8.11 -32.26
C GLU A 219 8.33 8.45 -32.99
#